data_AF-A0AB36I5L0-F1
#
_entry.id   AF-A0AB36I5L0-F1
#
_cell.length_a   1.000
_cell.length_b   1.000
_cell.length_c   1.000
_cell.angle_alpha   90.00
_cell.angle_beta   90.00
_cell.angle_gamma   90.00
#
_symmetry.space_group_name_H-M   'P 1'
#
loop_
_entity.id
_entity.type
_entity.pdbx_description
1 polymer ?
#
loop_
_entity_poly.entity_id
_entity_poly.type
_entity_poly.pdbx_seq_one_letter_code
_entity_poly.pdbx_strand_id
1 'polypeptide(L)'
;MYSDKLILLFLSEQDSSYECCVGLLDGSDGLDYIEKLLKGRKLKNHFLEWEDINKADVAREEIYKGQLVHLVFVTALSTPGEISFVFPGQSLMSATLEEDFAALVLEEERTSFRPELSHLWSLPVGWVAPGLEGFVERNSEAA
;
A
#
# COMPACT_ATOMS: atom_id res chain seq x y z
N MET A 1 9.68 -8.03 -18.52
CA MET A 1 9.77 -9.38 -17.89
C MET A 1 8.64 -9.42 -16.87
N TYR A 2 7.77 -10.43 -16.88
CA TYR A 2 6.64 -10.47 -15.95
C TYR A 2 7.17 -10.75 -14.53
N SER A 3 6.80 -9.89 -13.57
CA SER A 3 7.09 -10.11 -12.15
C SER A 3 6.05 -11.05 -11.55
N ASP A 4 6.51 -12.03 -10.77
CA ASP A 4 5.69 -12.88 -9.90
C ASP A 4 5.28 -12.19 -8.59
N LYS A 5 5.76 -10.96 -8.38
CA LYS A 5 5.49 -10.13 -7.21
C LYS A 5 4.54 -8.98 -7.51
N LEU A 6 3.71 -8.67 -6.52
CA LEU A 6 3.16 -7.34 -6.31
C LEU A 6 4.05 -6.62 -5.29
N ILE A 7 4.18 -5.31 -5.46
CA ILE A 7 4.85 -4.42 -4.52
C ILE A 7 3.77 -3.65 -3.77
N LEU A 8 3.75 -3.81 -2.44
CA LEU A 8 3.01 -2.92 -1.57
C LEU A 8 3.94 -1.79 -1.13
N LEU A 9 3.68 -0.58 -1.60
CA LEU A 9 4.53 0.58 -1.36
C LEU A 9 4.04 1.30 -0.10
N PHE A 10 4.95 1.53 0.83
CA PHE A 10 4.70 2.24 2.08
C PHE A 10 5.49 3.55 2.14
N LEU A 11 4.90 4.53 2.80
CA LEU A 11 5.57 5.74 3.26
C LEU A 11 5.69 5.67 4.77
N SER A 12 6.91 5.64 5.29
CA SER A 12 7.23 5.63 6.72
C SER A 12 7.81 6.97 7.16
N GLU A 13 7.55 7.37 8.41
CA GLU A 13 8.16 8.54 9.05
C GLU A 13 9.31 8.11 9.97
N GLN A 14 10.44 8.81 9.87
CA GLN A 14 11.65 8.58 10.64
C GLN A 14 11.40 8.69 12.16
N ASP A 15 12.00 7.78 12.92
CA ASP A 15 11.94 7.75 14.40
C ASP A 15 10.50 7.63 14.94
N SER A 16 9.57 7.20 14.10
CA SER A 16 8.18 6.91 14.44
C SER A 16 7.81 5.46 14.08
N SER A 17 6.65 5.02 14.53
CA SER A 17 6.01 3.78 14.04
C SER A 17 4.91 4.08 13.00
N TYR A 18 4.92 5.28 12.41
CA TYR A 18 3.95 5.66 11.41
C TYR A 18 4.40 5.23 10.03
N GLU A 19 3.69 4.25 9.48
CA GLU A 19 3.83 3.78 8.11
C GLU A 19 2.45 3.74 7.45
N CYS A 20 2.37 4.00 6.15
CA CYS A 20 1.09 3.95 5.46
C CYS A 20 1.23 3.43 4.04
N CYS A 21 0.30 2.56 3.62
CA CYS A 21 0.30 1.98 2.29
C CYS A 21 -0.14 3.04 1.28
N VAL A 22 0.76 3.40 0.38
CA VAL A 22 0.59 4.44 -0.63
C VAL A 22 0.59 3.89 -2.06
N GLY A 23 0.71 2.58 -2.26
CA GLY A 23 0.64 2.00 -3.60
C GLY A 23 0.52 0.48 -3.61
N LEU A 24 -0.10 -0.03 -4.66
CA LEU A 24 -0.10 -1.45 -5.01
C LEU A 24 0.39 -1.54 -6.45
N LEU A 25 1.63 -1.96 -6.64
CA LEU A 25 2.33 -1.91 -7.91
C LEU A 25 2.60 -3.33 -8.42
N ASP A 26 2.66 -3.47 -9.74
CA ASP A 26 3.26 -4.68 -10.32
C ASP A 26 4.78 -4.64 -10.09
N GLY A 27 5.41 -5.75 -9.70
CA GLY A 27 6.80 -5.72 -9.26
C GLY A 27 7.80 -5.19 -10.30
N SER A 28 7.58 -5.42 -11.60
CA SER A 28 8.50 -4.88 -12.62
C SER A 28 8.29 -3.39 -12.88
N ASP A 29 7.03 -2.95 -12.99
CA ASP A 29 6.70 -1.54 -13.22
C ASP A 29 6.89 -0.68 -11.96
N GLY A 30 6.78 -1.30 -10.79
CA GLY A 30 6.76 -0.65 -9.49
C GLY A 30 8.13 -0.11 -9.09
N LEU A 31 9.18 -0.90 -9.28
CA LEU A 31 10.56 -0.44 -9.02
C LEU A 31 10.92 0.75 -9.91
N ASP A 32 10.65 0.65 -11.21
CA ASP A 32 10.84 1.74 -12.17
C ASP A 32 10.09 3.03 -11.76
N TYR A 33 8.87 2.88 -11.22
CA TYR A 33 8.09 3.99 -10.71
C TYR A 33 8.73 4.62 -9.47
N ILE A 34 9.14 3.82 -8.48
CA ILE A 34 9.78 4.28 -7.24
C ILE A 34 11.09 5.02 -7.56
N GLU A 35 11.92 4.46 -8.44
CA GLU A 35 13.16 5.10 -8.89
C GLU A 35 12.91 6.46 -9.54
N LYS A 36 11.89 6.56 -10.41
CA LYS A 36 11.50 7.83 -11.04
C LYS A 36 10.98 8.83 -10.01
N LEU A 37 10.17 8.39 -9.05
CA LEU A 37 9.60 9.23 -8.01
C LEU A 37 10.67 9.88 -7.12
N LEU A 38 11.73 9.12 -6.82
CA LEU A 38 12.86 9.57 -6.00
C LEU A 38 14.03 10.17 -6.81
N LYS A 39 13.92 10.26 -8.14
CA LYS A 39 15.06 10.62 -8.98
C LYS A 39 15.62 12.01 -8.64
N GLY A 40 16.88 12.04 -8.17
CA GLY A 40 17.57 13.27 -7.77
C GLY A 40 17.02 13.92 -6.51
N ARG A 41 16.23 13.18 -5.72
CA ARG A 41 15.55 13.65 -4.52
C ARG A 41 15.76 12.67 -3.37
N LYS A 42 15.80 13.19 -2.15
CA LYS A 42 15.81 12.39 -0.93
C LYS A 42 14.74 12.91 0.02
N LEU A 43 13.91 12.03 0.55
CA LEU A 43 12.90 12.39 1.54
C LEU A 43 13.53 12.84 2.86
N LYS A 44 12.94 13.87 3.47
CA LYS A 44 13.31 14.41 4.78
C LYS A 44 12.42 13.78 5.84
N ASN A 45 13.03 13.14 6.83
CA ASN A 45 12.34 12.48 7.94
C ASN A 45 11.31 11.42 7.49
N HIS A 46 11.37 10.95 6.25
CA HIS A 46 10.46 9.93 5.72
C HIS A 46 11.24 8.98 4.81
N PHE A 47 10.72 7.77 4.63
CA PHE A 47 11.25 6.78 3.70
C PHE A 47 10.13 6.19 2.85
N LEU A 48 10.45 5.88 1.60
CA LEU A 48 9.64 4.97 0.80
C LEU A 48 10.19 3.58 1.00
N GLU A 49 9.36 2.70 1.54
CA GLU A 49 9.65 1.31 1.83
C GLU A 49 8.68 0.45 1.04
N TRP A 50 9.03 -0.81 0.79
CA TRP A 50 8.12 -1.70 0.09
C TRP A 50 8.22 -3.13 0.56
N GLU A 51 7.08 -3.82 0.49
CA GLU A 51 6.94 -5.23 0.75
C GLU A 51 6.59 -5.98 -0.53
N ASP A 52 7.23 -7.13 -0.74
CA ASP A 52 6.92 -8.00 -1.86
C ASP A 52 5.86 -9.02 -1.45
N ILE A 53 4.75 -9.06 -2.18
CA ILE A 53 3.69 -10.06 -2.04
C ILE A 53 3.78 -11.00 -3.24
N ASN A 54 3.89 -12.32 -3.01
CA ASN A 54 3.80 -13.27 -4.11
C ASN A 54 2.39 -13.24 -4.70
N LYS A 55 2.27 -13.09 -6.02
CA LYS A 55 0.96 -13.16 -6.69
C LYS A 55 0.24 -14.47 -6.43
N ALA A 56 0.98 -15.57 -6.27
CA ALA A 56 0.44 -16.89 -5.94
C ALA A 56 -0.22 -16.97 -4.55
N ASP A 57 0.16 -16.10 -3.62
CA ASP A 57 -0.46 -16.02 -2.29
C ASP A 57 -1.77 -15.21 -2.34
N VAL A 58 -1.93 -14.34 -3.35
CA VAL A 58 -3.11 -13.50 -3.55
C VAL A 58 -4.17 -14.23 -4.38
N ALA A 59 -3.76 -14.99 -5.39
CA ALA A 59 -4.68 -15.78 -6.22
C ALA A 59 -3.98 -16.96 -6.91
N ARG A 60 -4.79 -17.96 -7.28
CA ARG A 60 -4.34 -19.10 -8.09
C ARG A 60 -4.16 -18.74 -9.57
N GLU A 61 -4.89 -17.74 -10.02
CA GLU A 61 -4.85 -17.23 -11.38
C GLU A 61 -3.82 -16.11 -11.53
N GLU A 62 -3.45 -15.82 -12.77
CA GLU A 62 -2.51 -14.75 -13.06
C GLU A 62 -3.13 -13.39 -12.74
N ILE A 63 -2.35 -12.52 -12.08
CA ILE A 63 -2.77 -11.18 -11.69
C ILE A 63 -2.21 -10.17 -12.69
N TYR A 64 -3.11 -9.38 -13.27
CA TYR A 64 -2.79 -8.40 -14.30
C TYR A 64 -2.88 -6.96 -13.80
N LYS A 65 -2.15 -6.07 -14.47
CA LYS A 65 -2.25 -4.62 -14.24
C LYS A 65 -3.69 -4.13 -14.44
N GLY A 66 -4.17 -3.28 -13.54
CA GLY A 66 -5.53 -2.77 -13.52
C GLY A 66 -6.55 -3.68 -12.86
N GLN A 67 -6.22 -4.95 -12.59
CA GLN A 67 -7.09 -5.87 -11.87
C GLN A 67 -7.21 -5.44 -10.42
N LEU A 68 -8.42 -5.47 -9.86
CA LEU A 68 -8.66 -5.13 -8.46
C LEU A 68 -8.11 -6.25 -7.56
N VAL A 69 -7.32 -5.84 -6.58
CA VAL A 69 -6.94 -6.66 -5.43
C VAL A 69 -7.59 -6.04 -4.20
N HIS A 70 -8.22 -6.89 -3.42
CA HIS A 70 -8.87 -6.55 -2.17
C HIS A 70 -7.89 -6.76 -1.03
N LEU A 71 -7.56 -5.67 -0.34
CA LEU A 71 -6.60 -5.61 0.75
C LEU A 71 -7.35 -5.31 2.05
N VAL A 72 -7.16 -6.16 3.06
CA VAL A 72 -7.64 -5.91 4.42
C VAL A 72 -6.48 -5.39 5.24
N PHE A 73 -6.63 -4.18 5.77
CA PHE A 73 -5.67 -3.54 6.64
C PHE A 73 -6.22 -3.34 8.03
N VAL A 74 -5.35 -3.48 9.02
CA VAL A 74 -5.54 -2.91 10.36
C VAL A 74 -4.67 -1.67 10.46
N THR A 75 -5.23 -0.57 10.98
CA THR A 75 -4.56 0.73 11.04
C THR A 75 -4.39 1.19 12.49
N ALA A 76 -3.42 2.05 12.74
CA ALA A 76 -3.25 2.67 14.05
C ALA A 76 -4.26 3.81 14.29
N LEU A 77 -4.71 4.46 13.21
CA LEU A 77 -5.61 5.62 13.25
C LEU A 77 -6.77 5.45 12.26
N SER A 78 -7.96 5.89 12.68
CA SER A 78 -9.20 5.86 11.89
C SER A 78 -9.39 7.09 10.98
N THR A 79 -8.43 8.03 10.96
CA THR A 79 -8.47 9.23 10.12
C THR A 79 -7.29 9.21 9.16
N PRO A 80 -7.48 9.50 7.85
CA PRO A 80 -6.39 9.55 6.91
C PRO A 80 -5.34 10.62 7.27
N GLY A 81 -4.10 10.38 6.87
CA GLY A 81 -2.99 11.33 7.02
C GLY A 81 -2.99 12.42 5.95
N GLU A 82 -1.81 12.97 5.67
CA GLU A 82 -1.63 13.99 4.63
C GLU A 82 -2.02 13.51 3.22
N ILE A 83 -1.87 12.21 2.99
CA ILE A 83 -2.29 11.54 1.75
C ILE A 83 -3.74 11.08 1.92
N SER A 84 -4.63 11.64 1.10
CA SER A 84 -6.06 11.31 1.17
C SER A 84 -6.29 9.82 0.93
N PHE A 85 -7.23 9.24 1.69
CA PHE A 85 -7.58 7.82 1.68
C PHE A 85 -6.51 6.88 2.23
N VAL A 86 -5.40 7.40 2.77
CA VAL A 86 -4.32 6.60 3.36
C VAL A 86 -4.28 6.83 4.87
N PHE A 87 -4.38 5.75 5.65
CA PHE A 87 -4.40 5.80 7.12
C PHE A 87 -3.00 5.54 7.68
N PRO A 88 -2.56 6.21 8.75
CA PRO A 88 -1.28 5.90 9.37
C PRO A 88 -1.27 4.58 10.18
N GLY A 89 -0.11 3.94 10.22
CA GLY A 89 0.18 2.67 10.91
C GLY A 89 -0.56 1.47 10.32
N GLN A 90 -0.52 1.28 8.99
CA GLN A 90 -1.25 0.18 8.34
C GLN A 90 -0.44 -1.10 8.31
N SER A 91 -1.05 -2.19 8.77
CA SER A 91 -0.51 -3.55 8.60
C SER A 91 -1.46 -4.37 7.74
N LEU A 92 -0.92 -5.00 6.70
CA LEU A 92 -1.69 -5.85 5.80
C LEU A 92 -2.05 -7.16 6.51
N MET A 93 -3.34 -7.46 6.58
CA MET A 93 -3.85 -8.73 7.12
C MET A 93 -4.10 -9.76 6.02
N SER A 94 -4.63 -9.30 4.88
CA SER A 94 -4.95 -10.18 3.76
C SER A 94 -4.96 -9.42 2.44
N ALA A 95 -4.58 -10.12 1.37
CA ALA A 95 -4.69 -9.66 0.00
C ALA A 95 -5.29 -10.79 -0.86
N THR A 96 -6.34 -10.50 -1.62
CA THR A 96 -7.05 -11.49 -2.45
C THR A 96 -7.68 -10.85 -3.70
N LEU A 97 -7.99 -11.65 -4.71
CA LEU A 97 -8.87 -11.24 -5.81
C LEU A 97 -10.36 -11.45 -5.50
N GLU A 98 -10.69 -12.20 -4.45
CA GLU A 98 -12.07 -12.56 -4.11
C GLU A 98 -12.64 -11.56 -3.08
N GLU A 99 -13.56 -10.69 -3.52
CA GLU A 99 -14.19 -9.67 -2.65
C GLU A 99 -14.91 -10.29 -1.45
N ASP A 100 -15.66 -11.38 -1.67
CA ASP A 100 -16.40 -12.08 -0.61
C ASP A 100 -15.46 -12.63 0.48
N PHE A 101 -14.28 -13.13 0.08
CA PHE A 101 -13.27 -13.58 1.03
C PHE A 101 -12.69 -12.40 1.82
N ALA A 102 -12.38 -11.29 1.14
CA ALA A 102 -11.89 -10.09 1.81
C ALA A 102 -12.90 -9.51 2.81
N ALA A 103 -14.20 -9.55 2.46
CA ALA A 103 -15.29 -9.13 3.33
C ALA A 103 -15.40 -10.02 4.58
N LEU A 104 -15.27 -11.34 4.43
CA LEU A 104 -15.22 -12.28 5.56
C LEU A 104 -14.07 -11.94 6.51
N VAL A 105 -12.85 -11.81 5.99
CA VAL A 105 -11.67 -11.46 6.80
C VAL A 105 -11.86 -10.11 7.49
N LEU A 106 -12.44 -9.12 6.81
CA LEU A 106 -12.75 -7.83 7.42
C LEU A 106 -13.73 -7.98 8.61
N GLU A 107 -14.78 -8.78 8.48
CA GLU A 107 -15.75 -9.02 9.57
C GLU A 107 -15.10 -9.72 10.76
N GLU A 108 -14.21 -10.69 10.52
CA GLU A 108 -13.43 -11.37 11.55
C GLU A 108 -12.52 -10.39 12.31
N GLU A 109 -11.79 -9.52 11.58
CA GLU A 109 -10.94 -8.49 12.18
C GLU A 109 -11.75 -7.46 12.96
N ARG A 110 -12.89 -7.01 12.43
CA ARG A 110 -13.78 -6.06 13.13
C ARG A 110 -14.41 -6.64 14.39
N THR A 111 -14.59 -7.96 14.45
CA THR A 111 -15.13 -8.64 15.63
C THR A 111 -14.05 -8.86 16.69
N SER A 112 -12.82 -9.15 16.25
CA SER A 112 -11.69 -9.50 17.12
C SER A 112 -10.90 -8.28 17.60
N PHE A 113 -10.92 -7.20 16.81
CA PHE A 113 -10.21 -5.95 17.04
C PHE A 113 -11.19 -4.75 16.97
N ARG A 114 -10.67 -3.52 16.96
CA ARG A 114 -11.49 -2.31 16.85
C ARG A 114 -12.09 -2.14 15.44
N PRO A 115 -13.42 -2.11 15.28
CA PRO A 115 -14.05 -2.04 13.97
C PRO A 115 -13.62 -0.84 13.12
N GLU A 116 -13.39 0.29 13.77
CA GLU A 116 -13.04 1.57 13.16
C GLU A 116 -11.58 1.64 12.65
N LEU A 117 -10.75 0.66 13.02
CA LEU A 117 -9.36 0.53 12.60
C LEU A 117 -9.15 -0.55 11.55
N SER A 118 -10.22 -1.26 11.17
CA SER A 118 -10.16 -2.33 10.17
C SER A 118 -10.81 -1.85 8.87
N HIS A 119 -10.03 -1.84 7.79
CA HIS A 119 -10.40 -1.25 6.52
C HIS A 119 -10.22 -2.25 5.37
N LEU A 120 -11.21 -2.32 4.49
CA LEU A 120 -11.12 -3.02 3.22
C LEU A 120 -10.87 -2.00 2.12
N TRP A 121 -9.79 -2.21 1.36
CA TRP A 121 -9.41 -1.40 0.22
C TRP A 121 -9.42 -2.26 -1.04
N SER A 122 -10.13 -1.81 -2.08
CA SER A 122 -10.13 -2.47 -3.38
C SER A 122 -9.33 -1.62 -4.36
N LEU A 123 -8.09 -2.00 -4.61
CA LEU A 123 -7.14 -1.21 -5.40
C LEU A 123 -6.76 -1.93 -6.69
N PRO A 124 -6.73 -1.25 -7.85
CA PRO A 124 -6.21 -1.85 -9.06
C PRO A 124 -4.69 -2.02 -8.96
N VAL A 125 -4.15 -3.12 -9.50
CA VAL A 125 -2.70 -3.28 -9.65
C VAL A 125 -2.13 -2.15 -10.51
N GLY A 126 -1.10 -1.48 -10.00
CA GLY A 126 -0.55 -0.24 -10.56
C GLY A 126 -1.14 1.04 -9.95
N TRP A 127 -1.95 0.94 -8.90
CA TRP A 127 -2.48 2.09 -8.19
C TRP A 127 -1.44 2.74 -7.28
N VAL A 128 -1.53 4.06 -7.19
CA VAL A 128 -0.76 4.89 -6.27
C VAL A 128 -1.68 5.92 -5.63
N ALA A 129 -1.44 6.20 -4.35
CA ALA A 129 -2.23 7.13 -3.58
C ALA A 129 -2.22 8.54 -4.17
N PRO A 130 -3.40 9.17 -4.36
CA PRO A 130 -3.48 10.55 -4.80
C PRO A 130 -2.74 11.48 -3.85
N GLY A 131 -1.84 12.28 -4.40
CA GLY A 131 -1.04 13.23 -3.62
C GLY A 131 0.33 12.71 -3.17
N LEU A 132 0.68 11.43 -3.42
CA LEU A 132 2.02 10.91 -3.11
C LEU A 132 3.12 11.72 -3.80
N GLU A 133 2.99 12.00 -5.10
CA GLU A 133 3.99 12.80 -5.82
C GLU A 133 4.18 14.18 -5.20
N GLY A 134 3.08 14.88 -4.92
CA GLY A 134 3.12 16.20 -4.28
C GLY A 134 3.68 16.15 -2.85
N PHE A 135 3.42 15.07 -2.11
CA PHE A 135 4.01 14.83 -0.79
C PHE A 135 5.54 14.69 -0.93
N VAL A 136 6.01 13.83 -1.84
CA VAL A 136 7.44 13.63 -2.09
C VAL A 136 8.11 14.93 -2.51
N GLU A 137 7.47 15.73 -3.36
CA GLU A 137 8.01 17.03 -3.80
C GLU A 137 8.19 18.03 -2.66
N ARG A 138 7.21 18.15 -1.75
CA ARG A 138 7.29 19.08 -0.61
C ARG A 138 8.27 18.60 0.47
N ASN A 139 8.35 17.28 0.65
CA ASN A 139 9.11 16.67 1.73
C ASN A 139 10.47 16.11 1.28
N SER A 140 10.99 16.54 0.13
CA SER A 140 12.32 16.14 -0.35
C SER A 140 13.33 17.29 -0.40
N GLU A 141 14.61 16.91 -0.41
CA GLU A 141 15.75 17.73 -0.81
C GLU A 141 16.46 17.11 -2.00
N ALA A 142 17.36 17.88 -2.63
CA ALA A 142 18.28 17.34 -3.61
C ALA A 142 19.14 16.23 -2.96
N ALA A 143 19.16 15.06 -3.60
CA ALA A 143 19.97 13.91 -3.17
C ALA A 143 21.46 14.09 -3.46
#